data_AF-A0A7R7I1R9-F1
#
_entry.id   AF-A0A7R7I1R9-F1
#
_cell.length_a   1.000
_cell.length_b   1.000
_cell.length_c   1.000
_cell.angle_alpha   90.00
_cell.angle_beta   90.00
_cell.angle_gamma   90.00
#
_symmetry.space_group_name_H-M   'P 1'
#
loop_
_entity.id
_entity.type
_entity.pdbx_description
1 polymer ?
#
loop_
_entity_poly.entity_id
_entity_poly.type
_entity_poly.pdbx_seq_one_letter_code
_entity_poly.pdbx_strand_id
1 'polypeptide(L)'
;HWNDPLKLEHHSPLTAMHDPRNVNDLAKTLVNAGVRIEKMIIGIPFYGRSYKLYDSNMTTPGSPALGPGSDYGSGVPIHTLCHVIRSGTPERYLPEKKVPYLVHGDDWIGYDNPRSVMEKANLVFNNALAGVSIFSIDMDDHTGSCGKKWPMMMAVIHGLKAYMQFITAKHEAINESFRVKIHRARVSLNAYRMNGKTQKVQEMEFRIQSLQKQQQEALAQQALEHQQAQQLANQPQQLPPV
;
A
#
# COMPACT_ATOMS: atom_id res chain seq x y z
N HIS A 1 -18.52 -12.54 9.96
CA HIS A 1 -19.57 -13.58 10.01
C HIS A 1 -19.08 -14.78 9.21
N TRP A 2 -18.96 -15.94 9.86
CA TRP A 2 -18.50 -17.18 9.28
C TRP A 2 -19.73 -17.98 8.84
N ASN A 3 -19.82 -18.36 7.57
CA ASN A 3 -20.95 -19.12 7.05
C ASN A 3 -20.77 -20.62 7.37
N ASP A 4 -21.87 -21.33 7.64
CA ASP A 4 -21.92 -22.77 7.89
C ASP A 4 -22.39 -23.51 6.61
N PRO A 5 -21.71 -24.57 6.13
CA PRO A 5 -20.43 -25.09 6.60
C PRO A 5 -19.27 -24.13 6.33
N LEU A 6 -18.39 -24.02 7.33
CA LEU A 6 -17.21 -23.18 7.23
C LEU A 6 -16.22 -23.79 6.23
N LYS A 7 -15.91 -23.00 5.21
CA LYS A 7 -14.99 -23.39 4.15
C LYS A 7 -13.87 -22.37 4.04
N LEU A 8 -12.70 -22.86 3.66
CA LEU A 8 -11.56 -22.02 3.26
C LEU A 8 -12.01 -21.14 2.10
N GLU A 9 -11.91 -19.84 2.26
CA GLU A 9 -12.28 -18.89 1.21
C GLU A 9 -11.49 -17.60 1.36
N HIS A 10 -11.12 -17.00 0.24
CA HIS A 10 -10.45 -15.72 0.27
C HIS A 10 -11.41 -14.64 0.75
N HIS A 11 -10.95 -13.76 1.64
CA HIS A 11 -11.84 -12.78 2.28
C HIS A 11 -12.14 -11.54 1.41
N SER A 12 -11.34 -11.31 0.37
CA SER A 12 -11.50 -10.18 -0.56
C SER A 12 -11.11 -10.56 -2.00
N PRO A 13 -11.75 -11.55 -2.65
CA PRO A 13 -11.43 -11.90 -4.02
C PRO A 13 -11.84 -10.76 -4.96
N LEU A 14 -11.03 -10.44 -5.98
CA LEU A 14 -11.39 -9.38 -6.95
C LEU A 14 -12.50 -9.87 -7.88
N THR A 15 -12.38 -11.11 -8.36
CA THR A 15 -13.35 -11.81 -9.19
C THR A 15 -13.61 -13.21 -8.62
N ALA A 16 -14.63 -13.90 -9.11
CA ALA A 16 -14.78 -15.34 -8.89
C ALA A 16 -15.65 -15.92 -10.00
N MET A 17 -15.42 -17.19 -10.36
CA MET A 17 -16.27 -17.90 -11.31
C MET A 17 -17.52 -18.40 -10.57
N HIS A 18 -18.71 -17.99 -11.02
CA HIS A 18 -20.01 -18.38 -10.46
C HIS A 18 -20.28 -18.01 -8.99
N ASP A 19 -19.50 -17.11 -8.38
CA ASP A 19 -19.75 -16.59 -7.03
C ASP A 19 -19.77 -15.05 -7.04
N PRO A 20 -20.94 -14.41 -6.82
CA PRO A 20 -21.05 -12.95 -6.84
C PRO A 20 -20.41 -12.29 -5.61
N ARG A 21 -19.93 -13.06 -4.62
CA ARG A 21 -19.27 -12.55 -3.40
C ARG A 21 -17.82 -12.17 -3.69
N ASN A 22 -17.63 -11.24 -4.62
CA ASN A 22 -16.34 -10.68 -4.99
C ASN A 22 -16.43 -9.16 -5.18
N VAL A 23 -15.29 -8.48 -5.16
CA VAL A 23 -15.22 -7.01 -5.19
C VAL A 23 -15.87 -6.43 -6.46
N ASN A 24 -15.60 -7.01 -7.63
CA ASN A 24 -16.08 -6.51 -8.92
C ASN A 24 -17.61 -6.64 -9.04
N ASP A 25 -18.17 -7.79 -8.69
CA ASP A 25 -19.60 -8.03 -8.85
C ASP A 25 -20.43 -7.29 -7.79
N LEU A 26 -19.90 -7.14 -6.57
CA LEU A 26 -20.51 -6.28 -5.56
C LEU A 26 -20.56 -4.81 -6.03
N ALA A 27 -19.45 -4.29 -6.57
CA ALA A 27 -19.41 -2.93 -7.09
C ALA A 27 -20.44 -2.72 -8.22
N LYS A 28 -20.50 -3.65 -9.19
CA LYS A 28 -21.50 -3.63 -10.27
C LYS A 28 -22.93 -3.68 -9.74
N THR A 29 -23.20 -4.54 -8.77
CA THR A 29 -24.52 -4.70 -8.16
C THR A 29 -24.97 -3.39 -7.51
N LEU A 30 -24.09 -2.73 -6.76
CA LEU A 30 -24.40 -1.44 -6.12
C LEU A 30 -24.61 -0.31 -7.13
N VAL A 31 -23.82 -0.26 -8.20
CA VAL A 31 -24.02 0.71 -9.29
C VAL A 31 -25.37 0.47 -9.98
N ASN A 32 -25.71 -0.78 -10.28
CA ASN A 32 -27.01 -1.14 -10.86
C ASN A 32 -28.18 -0.82 -9.93
N ALA A 33 -27.96 -0.84 -8.62
CA ALA A 33 -28.94 -0.43 -7.61
C ALA A 33 -29.04 1.10 -7.43
N GLY A 34 -28.27 1.90 -8.18
CA GLY A 34 -28.35 3.36 -8.20
C GLY A 34 -27.25 4.09 -7.43
N VAL A 35 -26.23 3.40 -6.91
CA VAL A 35 -25.07 4.07 -6.33
C VAL A 35 -24.27 4.76 -7.44
N ARG A 36 -24.07 6.07 -7.32
CA ARG A 36 -23.35 6.83 -8.33
C ARG A 36 -21.87 6.46 -8.33
N ILE A 37 -21.32 6.24 -9.53
CA ILE A 37 -19.94 5.78 -9.76
C ILE A 37 -18.92 6.72 -9.09
N GLU A 38 -19.13 8.03 -9.20
CA GLU A 38 -18.27 9.07 -8.62
C GLU A 38 -18.34 9.18 -7.09
N LYS A 39 -19.17 8.35 -6.44
CA LYS A 39 -19.22 8.19 -4.98
C LYS A 39 -18.81 6.80 -4.50
N MET A 40 -18.50 5.88 -5.41
CA MET A 40 -18.13 4.50 -5.07
C MET A 40 -16.67 4.41 -4.64
N ILE A 41 -16.42 4.00 -3.39
CA ILE A 41 -15.07 3.78 -2.86
C ILE A 41 -14.87 2.28 -2.63
N ILE A 42 -13.80 1.70 -3.20
CA ILE A 42 -13.47 0.28 -3.03
C ILE A 42 -12.55 0.09 -1.83
N GLY A 43 -12.95 -0.77 -0.89
CA GLY A 43 -12.12 -1.16 0.25
C GLY A 43 -11.07 -2.20 -0.11
N ILE A 44 -9.80 -1.96 0.23
CA ILE A 44 -8.69 -2.91 0.06
C ILE A 44 -8.10 -3.26 1.44
N PRO A 45 -8.09 -4.55 1.83
CA PRO A 45 -7.51 -4.97 3.10
C PRO A 45 -5.99 -5.09 2.98
N PHE A 46 -5.27 -4.52 3.95
CA PHE A 46 -3.83 -4.69 4.16
C PHE A 46 -3.60 -5.73 5.26
N TYR A 47 -4.34 -6.84 5.20
CA TYR A 47 -4.19 -7.94 6.14
C TYR A 47 -4.69 -9.25 5.50
N GLY A 48 -4.31 -10.38 6.07
CA GLY A 48 -4.84 -11.70 5.72
C GLY A 48 -5.90 -12.18 6.72
N ARG A 49 -6.84 -13.02 6.27
CA ARG A 49 -7.74 -13.76 7.14
C ARG A 49 -7.29 -15.21 7.20
N SER A 50 -7.22 -15.77 8.40
CA SER A 50 -6.83 -17.17 8.57
C SER A 50 -7.96 -18.08 9.00
N TYR A 51 -7.86 -19.33 8.57
CA TYR A 51 -8.73 -20.44 8.94
C TYR A 51 -7.86 -21.58 9.42
N LYS A 52 -8.34 -22.31 10.44
CA LYS A 52 -7.74 -23.57 10.83
C LYS A 52 -8.18 -24.67 9.86
N LEU A 53 -7.22 -25.33 9.22
CA LEU A 53 -7.46 -26.46 8.32
C LEU A 53 -8.18 -27.60 9.06
N TYR A 54 -9.15 -28.24 8.40
CA TYR A 54 -9.73 -29.51 8.88
C TYR A 54 -8.76 -30.68 8.72
N ASP A 55 -8.08 -30.74 7.58
CA ASP A 55 -7.07 -31.74 7.24
C ASP A 55 -5.93 -31.02 6.50
N SER A 56 -4.67 -31.34 6.85
CA SER A 56 -3.48 -30.73 6.25
C SER A 56 -3.33 -30.99 4.75
N ASN A 57 -4.04 -32.00 4.21
CA ASN A 57 -4.10 -32.29 2.78
C ASN A 57 -5.20 -31.50 2.05
N MET A 58 -6.16 -30.93 2.77
CA MET A 58 -7.32 -30.22 2.21
C MET A 58 -7.10 -28.71 2.25
N THR A 59 -6.20 -28.21 1.40
CA THR A 59 -5.72 -26.82 1.45
C THR A 59 -6.22 -25.91 0.33
N THR A 60 -7.15 -26.38 -0.49
CA THR A 60 -7.73 -25.61 -1.59
C THR A 60 -8.97 -24.83 -1.14
N PRO A 61 -9.25 -23.66 -1.73
CA PRO A 61 -10.51 -22.95 -1.49
C PRO A 61 -11.72 -23.87 -1.66
N GLY A 62 -12.71 -23.73 -0.78
CA GLY A 62 -13.89 -24.60 -0.69
C GLY A 62 -13.70 -25.83 0.22
N SER A 63 -12.48 -26.16 0.64
CA SER A 63 -12.23 -27.21 1.63
C SER A 63 -12.82 -26.88 3.01
N PRO A 64 -13.20 -27.87 3.83
CA PRO A 64 -13.69 -27.63 5.17
C PRO A 64 -12.65 -26.97 6.08
N ALA A 65 -13.12 -26.09 6.96
CA ALA A 65 -12.29 -25.47 8.00
C ALA A 65 -12.88 -25.76 9.39
N LEU A 66 -12.01 -25.88 10.40
CA LEU A 66 -12.43 -26.09 11.79
C LEU A 66 -12.95 -24.81 12.44
N GLY A 67 -12.53 -23.65 11.94
CA GLY A 67 -12.82 -22.36 12.55
C GLY A 67 -11.87 -21.26 12.08
N PRO A 68 -11.93 -20.09 12.74
CA PRO A 68 -10.90 -19.06 12.61
C PRO A 68 -9.51 -19.65 12.89
N GLY A 69 -8.49 -19.17 12.16
CA GLY A 69 -7.10 -19.54 12.41
C GLY A 69 -6.46 -18.70 13.50
N SER A 70 -5.13 -18.63 13.48
CA SER A 70 -4.32 -17.89 14.45
C SER A 70 -4.53 -16.37 14.45
N ASP A 71 -5.26 -15.81 13.49
CA ASP A 71 -5.60 -14.39 13.48
C ASP A 71 -6.68 -14.04 14.53
N TYR A 72 -7.41 -15.04 15.04
CA TYR A 72 -8.56 -14.89 15.94
C TYR A 72 -9.57 -13.83 15.45
N GLY A 73 -9.68 -13.61 14.14
CA GLY A 73 -10.51 -12.57 13.57
C GLY A 73 -9.97 -11.13 13.67
N SER A 74 -8.73 -10.92 14.12
CA SER A 74 -8.06 -9.61 14.10
C SER A 74 -7.41 -9.30 12.74
N GLY A 75 -7.17 -10.34 11.93
CA GLY A 75 -6.42 -10.24 10.69
C GLY A 75 -4.90 -10.35 10.93
N VAL A 76 -4.21 -10.98 9.98
CA VAL A 76 -2.75 -11.11 10.00
C VAL A 76 -2.11 -9.94 9.25
N PRO A 77 -1.28 -9.10 9.88
CA PRO A 77 -0.65 -7.96 9.20
C PRO A 77 0.27 -8.38 8.05
N ILE A 78 0.39 -7.54 7.02
CA ILE A 78 1.29 -7.78 5.87
C ILE A 78 2.75 -7.81 6.33
N HIS A 79 3.13 -6.92 7.25
CA HIS A 79 4.48 -6.92 7.81
C HIS A 79 4.81 -8.22 8.58
N THR A 80 3.81 -8.99 9.02
CA THR A 80 4.00 -10.32 9.62
C THR A 80 4.06 -11.40 8.54
N LEU A 81 3.12 -11.37 7.59
CA LEU A 81 3.06 -12.35 6.49
C LEU A 81 4.32 -12.34 5.62
N CYS A 82 4.93 -11.16 5.42
CA CYS A 82 6.15 -11.06 4.63
C CYS A 82 7.32 -11.83 5.27
N HIS A 83 7.42 -11.88 6.60
CA HIS A 83 8.41 -12.71 7.29
C HIS A 83 8.11 -14.20 7.11
N VAL A 84 6.83 -14.62 7.21
CA VAL A 84 6.40 -16.01 6.98
C VAL A 84 6.80 -16.50 5.58
N ILE A 85 6.62 -15.67 4.56
CA ILE A 85 7.00 -15.97 3.17
C ILE A 85 8.53 -16.05 3.04
N ARG A 86 9.26 -15.07 3.59
CA ARG A 86 10.73 -15.05 3.55
C ARG A 86 11.38 -16.21 4.32
N SER A 87 10.67 -16.78 5.30
CA SER A 87 11.07 -17.99 6.02
C SER A 87 10.81 -19.29 5.25
N GLY A 88 10.34 -19.21 4.01
CA GLY A 88 10.20 -20.36 3.10
C GLY A 88 8.78 -20.87 2.90
N THR A 89 7.76 -20.20 3.45
CA THR A 89 6.37 -20.58 3.15
C THR A 89 6.01 -20.11 1.73
N PRO A 90 5.66 -21.03 0.81
CA PRO A 90 5.36 -20.66 -0.57
C PRO A 90 4.03 -19.91 -0.66
N GLU A 91 4.02 -18.80 -1.39
CA GLU A 91 2.79 -18.14 -1.81
C GLU A 91 2.11 -18.94 -2.94
N ARG A 92 0.80 -19.13 -2.84
CA ARG A 92 -0.02 -19.70 -3.90
C ARG A 92 -0.98 -18.63 -4.41
N TYR A 93 -1.17 -18.58 -5.73
CA TYR A 93 -2.04 -17.59 -6.37
C TYR A 93 -3.29 -18.26 -6.93
N LEU A 94 -4.44 -17.61 -6.77
CA LEU A 94 -5.74 -18.03 -7.33
C LEU A 94 -6.04 -17.16 -8.55
N PRO A 95 -5.73 -17.60 -9.79
CA PRO A 95 -5.83 -16.77 -10.98
C PRO A 95 -7.24 -16.24 -11.25
N GLU A 96 -8.25 -17.08 -11.02
CA GLU A 96 -9.67 -16.77 -11.21
C GLU A 96 -10.20 -15.76 -10.18
N LYS A 97 -9.55 -15.68 -9.02
CA LYS A 97 -9.87 -14.71 -7.96
C LYS A 97 -8.96 -13.48 -7.92
N LYS A 98 -7.84 -13.53 -8.64
CA LYS A 98 -6.76 -12.54 -8.69
C LYS A 98 -6.20 -12.17 -7.30
N VAL A 99 -6.02 -13.17 -6.44
CA VAL A 99 -5.55 -13.00 -5.05
C VAL A 99 -4.70 -14.19 -4.61
N PRO A 100 -3.74 -13.99 -3.70
CA PRO A 100 -2.94 -15.07 -3.14
C PRO A 100 -3.54 -15.69 -1.87
N TYR A 101 -2.94 -16.80 -1.45
CA TYR A 101 -3.07 -17.36 -0.13
C TYR A 101 -1.80 -18.11 0.29
N LEU A 102 -1.64 -18.32 1.59
CA LEU A 102 -0.56 -19.11 2.18
C LEU A 102 -1.15 -20.32 2.93
N VAL A 103 -0.33 -21.35 3.10
CA VAL A 103 -0.58 -22.42 4.06
C VAL A 103 0.64 -22.54 4.95
N HIS A 104 0.47 -22.20 6.23
CA HIS A 104 1.55 -22.15 7.21
C HIS A 104 1.16 -22.94 8.46
N GLY A 105 1.83 -24.07 8.69
CA GLY A 105 1.37 -25.04 9.69
C GLY A 105 -0.05 -25.51 9.36
N ASP A 106 -0.97 -25.36 10.31
CA ASP A 106 -2.37 -25.72 10.15
C ASP A 106 -3.25 -24.53 9.72
N ASP A 107 -2.66 -23.37 9.46
CA ASP A 107 -3.38 -22.16 9.06
C ASP A 107 -3.39 -22.01 7.55
N TRP A 108 -4.58 -21.85 7.01
CA TRP A 108 -4.80 -21.33 5.65
C TRP A 108 -5.04 -19.84 5.74
N ILE A 109 -4.27 -19.03 5.01
CA ILE A 109 -4.30 -17.57 5.12
C ILE A 109 -4.56 -16.94 3.75
N GLY A 110 -5.78 -16.45 3.52
CA GLY A 110 -6.11 -15.67 2.33
C GLY A 110 -5.80 -14.21 2.56
N TYR A 111 -4.97 -13.60 1.73
CA TYR A 111 -4.50 -12.23 1.91
C TYR A 111 -4.33 -11.48 0.58
N ASP A 112 -4.16 -10.17 0.63
CA ASP A 112 -3.77 -9.39 -0.55
C ASP A 112 -2.26 -9.14 -0.58
N ASN A 113 -1.65 -9.26 -1.77
CA ASN A 113 -0.26 -8.88 -2.02
C ASN A 113 -0.19 -7.66 -2.95
N PRO A 114 0.99 -7.09 -3.23
CA PRO A 114 1.10 -5.90 -4.08
C PRO A 114 0.48 -6.08 -5.48
N ARG A 115 0.51 -7.30 -6.04
CA ARG A 115 -0.13 -7.60 -7.33
C ARG A 115 -1.66 -7.50 -7.23
N SER A 116 -2.28 -8.18 -6.27
CA SER A 116 -3.75 -8.15 -6.14
C SER A 116 -4.28 -6.77 -5.73
N VAL A 117 -3.54 -6.03 -4.90
CA VAL A 117 -3.86 -4.63 -4.56
C VAL A 117 -3.84 -3.73 -5.79
N MET A 118 -2.82 -3.87 -6.63
CA MET A 118 -2.72 -3.08 -7.86
C MET A 118 -3.87 -3.39 -8.82
N GLU A 119 -4.27 -4.65 -8.98
CA GLU A 119 -5.42 -5.06 -9.78
C GLU A 119 -6.73 -4.45 -9.27
N LYS A 120 -6.93 -4.42 -7.94
CA LYS A 120 -8.12 -3.77 -7.33
C LYS A 120 -8.11 -2.25 -7.50
N ALA A 121 -6.95 -1.61 -7.40
CA ALA A 121 -6.81 -0.19 -7.69
C ALA A 121 -7.03 0.12 -9.18
N ASN A 122 -6.56 -0.75 -10.08
CA ASN A 122 -6.84 -0.65 -11.52
C ASN A 122 -8.33 -0.77 -11.83
N LEU A 123 -9.09 -1.59 -11.09
CA LEU A 123 -10.56 -1.64 -11.20
C LEU A 123 -11.18 -0.25 -10.95
N VAL A 124 -10.74 0.44 -9.90
CA VAL A 124 -11.20 1.80 -9.56
C VAL A 124 -10.88 2.77 -10.69
N PHE A 125 -9.63 2.79 -11.14
CA PHE A 125 -9.19 3.70 -12.21
C PHE A 125 -9.95 3.45 -13.52
N ASN A 126 -10.01 2.20 -13.98
CA ASN A 126 -10.58 1.85 -15.29
C ASN A 126 -12.11 2.05 -15.36
N ASN A 127 -12.79 2.06 -14.21
CA ASN A 127 -14.24 2.27 -14.14
C ASN A 127 -14.62 3.67 -13.61
N ALA A 128 -13.65 4.58 -13.48
CA ALA A 128 -13.85 5.93 -12.96
C ALA A 128 -14.58 5.99 -11.60
N LEU A 129 -14.34 4.98 -10.74
CA LEU A 129 -14.89 4.98 -9.38
C LEU A 129 -14.21 6.07 -8.54
N ALA A 130 -14.88 6.50 -7.46
CA ALA A 130 -14.44 7.63 -6.64
C ALA A 130 -13.05 7.46 -6.00
N GLY A 131 -12.67 6.24 -5.64
CA GLY A 131 -11.37 5.99 -5.04
C GLY A 131 -11.25 4.66 -4.30
N VAL A 132 -10.20 4.59 -3.47
CA VAL A 132 -9.87 3.42 -2.64
C VAL A 132 -9.90 3.83 -1.17
N SER A 133 -10.47 2.98 -0.32
CA SER A 133 -10.27 2.98 1.13
C SER A 133 -9.35 1.83 1.50
N ILE A 134 -8.47 2.01 2.47
CA ILE A 134 -7.57 0.95 2.95
C ILE A 134 -7.89 0.58 4.39
N PHE A 135 -7.72 -0.69 4.75
CA PHE A 135 -7.80 -1.14 6.14
C PHE A 135 -6.65 -2.12 6.43
N SER A 136 -5.63 -1.73 7.19
CA SER A 136 -5.29 -0.37 7.61
C SER A 136 -3.82 -0.08 7.35
N ILE A 137 -3.46 1.21 7.41
CA ILE A 137 -2.14 1.67 7.00
C ILE A 137 -1.01 1.10 7.88
N ASP A 138 -1.27 0.90 9.17
CA ASP A 138 -0.32 0.32 10.13
C ASP A 138 0.00 -1.16 9.87
N MET A 139 -0.89 -1.88 9.18
CA MET A 139 -0.73 -3.31 8.86
C MET A 139 0.15 -3.56 7.62
N ASP A 140 0.47 -2.50 6.86
CA ASP A 140 1.47 -2.55 5.78
C ASP A 140 2.90 -2.69 6.35
N ASP A 141 3.86 -3.07 5.51
CA ASP A 141 5.29 -3.00 5.87
C ASP A 141 5.81 -1.55 5.79
N HIS A 142 5.31 -0.72 6.70
CA HIS A 142 5.65 0.70 6.80
C HIS A 142 7.08 0.96 7.27
N THR A 143 7.67 -0.01 7.97
CA THR A 143 9.06 0.07 8.47
C THR A 143 10.08 -0.42 7.46
N GLY A 144 9.66 -1.23 6.47
CA GLY A 144 10.53 -1.84 5.47
C GLY A 144 11.28 -3.05 6.02
N SER A 145 10.68 -3.79 6.97
CA SER A 145 11.30 -4.97 7.59
C SER A 145 11.57 -6.10 6.58
N CYS A 146 10.79 -6.15 5.51
CA CYS A 146 10.90 -7.14 4.45
C CYS A 146 11.42 -6.58 3.12
N GLY A 147 11.79 -5.30 3.06
CA GLY A 147 12.34 -4.65 1.87
C GLY A 147 11.93 -3.19 1.74
N LYS A 148 11.24 -2.84 0.66
CA LYS A 148 10.77 -1.48 0.43
C LYS A 148 9.63 -1.15 1.38
N LYS A 149 9.65 0.04 1.97
CA LYS A 149 8.56 0.56 2.80
C LYS A 149 7.27 0.72 2.00
N TRP A 150 6.14 0.51 2.66
CA TRP A 150 4.80 0.77 2.13
C TRP A 150 4.47 0.01 0.83
N PRO A 151 4.79 -1.28 0.71
CA PRO A 151 4.60 -2.01 -0.55
C PRO A 151 3.14 -2.03 -1.00
N MET A 152 2.18 -2.12 -0.08
CA MET A 152 0.76 -2.17 -0.42
C MET A 152 0.22 -0.79 -0.81
N MET A 153 0.58 0.26 -0.06
CA MET A 153 0.22 1.64 -0.43
C MET A 153 0.80 2.01 -1.81
N MET A 154 2.04 1.62 -2.09
CA MET A 154 2.65 1.85 -3.40
C MET A 154 1.89 1.11 -4.50
N ALA A 155 1.43 -0.11 -4.27
CA ALA A 155 0.58 -0.82 -5.23
C ALA A 155 -0.74 -0.09 -5.52
N VAL A 156 -1.38 0.51 -4.50
CA VAL A 156 -2.58 1.37 -4.70
C VAL A 156 -2.25 2.57 -5.59
N ILE A 157 -1.18 3.30 -5.28
CA ILE A 157 -0.77 4.49 -6.04
C ILE A 157 -0.48 4.16 -7.50
N HIS A 158 0.18 3.03 -7.78
CA HIS A 158 0.46 2.57 -9.13
C HIS A 158 -0.81 2.14 -9.87
N GLY A 159 -1.70 1.38 -9.23
CA GLY A 159 -2.96 0.94 -9.84
C GLY A 159 -3.94 2.09 -10.12
N LEU A 160 -3.89 3.16 -9.32
CA LEU A 160 -4.63 4.40 -9.60
C LEU A 160 -3.96 5.28 -10.67
N LYS A 161 -2.83 4.85 -11.25
CA LYS A 161 -1.99 5.65 -12.16
C LYS A 161 -1.61 7.02 -11.58
N ALA A 162 -1.57 7.10 -10.25
CA ALA A 162 -1.33 8.33 -9.50
C ALA A 162 0.15 8.50 -9.11
N TYR A 163 1.04 7.60 -9.56
CA TYR A 163 2.44 7.62 -9.17
C TYR A 163 3.16 8.93 -9.50
N MET A 164 2.90 9.50 -10.69
CA MET A 164 3.48 10.79 -11.05
C MET A 164 3.00 11.92 -10.15
N GLN A 165 1.70 11.97 -9.85
CA GLN A 165 1.12 12.96 -8.93
C GLN A 165 1.69 12.80 -7.51
N PHE A 166 1.85 11.56 -7.06
CA PHE A 166 2.47 11.25 -5.77
C PHE A 166 3.92 11.74 -5.70
N ILE A 167 4.74 11.45 -6.70
CA ILE A 167 6.13 11.92 -6.75
C ILE A 167 6.17 13.45 -6.73
N THR A 168 5.35 14.12 -7.55
CA THR A 168 5.27 15.58 -7.57
C THR A 168 4.93 16.13 -6.18
N ALA A 169 3.83 15.65 -5.59
CA ALA A 169 3.35 16.13 -4.28
C ALA A 169 4.37 15.85 -3.16
N LYS A 170 5.05 14.70 -3.17
CA LYS A 170 6.12 14.36 -2.22
C LYS A 170 7.24 15.39 -2.29
N HIS A 171 7.71 15.71 -3.49
CA HIS A 171 8.81 16.65 -3.65
C HIS A 171 8.40 18.10 -3.34
N GLU A 172 7.19 18.51 -3.69
CA GLU A 172 6.63 19.80 -3.29
C GLU A 172 6.61 19.94 -1.76
N ALA A 173 6.17 18.91 -1.03
CA ALA A 173 6.16 18.90 0.43
C ALA A 173 7.58 18.99 1.03
N ILE A 174 8.56 18.29 0.45
CA ILE A 174 9.97 18.37 0.86
C ILE A 174 10.52 19.78 0.64
N ASN A 175 10.27 20.35 -0.54
CA ASN A 175 10.72 21.70 -0.89
C ASN A 175 10.12 22.75 0.04
N GLU A 176 8.83 22.63 0.35
CA GLU A 176 8.15 23.53 1.29
C GLU A 176 8.72 23.40 2.71
N SER A 177 9.02 22.17 3.16
CA SER A 177 9.71 21.93 4.44
C SER A 177 11.05 22.67 4.52
N PHE A 178 11.86 22.64 3.46
CA PHE A 178 13.11 23.40 3.40
C PHE A 178 12.88 24.90 3.38
N ARG A 179 11.91 25.40 2.59
CA ARG A 179 11.56 26.83 2.55
C ARG A 179 11.19 27.35 3.94
N VAL A 180 10.33 26.63 4.67
CA VAL A 180 9.93 26.99 6.04
C VAL A 180 11.12 26.96 7.00
N LYS A 181 11.97 25.93 6.93
CA LYS A 181 13.17 25.84 7.79
C LYS A 181 14.16 26.98 7.53
N ILE A 182 14.43 27.31 6.26
CA ILE A 182 15.31 28.41 5.87
C ILE A 182 14.72 29.75 6.30
N HIS A 183 13.42 29.96 6.09
CA HIS A 183 12.74 31.18 6.52
C HIS A 183 12.85 31.37 8.04
N ARG A 184 12.52 30.34 8.83
CA ARG A 184 12.67 30.37 10.30
C ARG A 184 14.11 30.65 10.73
N ALA A 185 15.10 30.05 10.06
CA ALA A 185 16.51 30.31 10.36
C ALA A 185 16.92 31.77 10.04
N ARG A 186 16.42 32.35 8.95
CA ARG A 186 16.67 33.76 8.60
C ARG A 186 16.03 34.74 9.59
N VAL A 187 14.82 34.45 10.08
CA VAL A 187 14.18 35.24 11.15
C VAL A 187 15.04 35.23 12.41
N SER A 188 15.50 34.05 12.84
CA SER A 188 16.41 33.92 14.00
C SER A 188 17.75 34.63 13.79
N LEU A 189 18.34 34.54 12.60
CA LEU A 189 19.57 35.24 12.24
C LEU A 189 19.44 36.75 12.43
N ASN A 190 18.36 37.35 11.91
CA ASN A 190 18.11 38.78 12.06
C ASN A 190 17.95 39.19 13.54
N ALA A 191 17.23 38.39 14.33
CA ALA A 191 17.10 38.62 15.76
C ALA A 191 18.44 38.55 16.50
N TYR A 192 19.34 37.62 16.12
CA TYR A 192 20.68 37.53 16.73
C TYR A 192 21.61 38.65 16.32
N ARG A 193 21.52 39.13 15.07
CA ARG A 193 22.26 40.32 14.60
C ARG A 193 21.87 41.57 15.39
N MET A 194 20.57 41.81 15.58
CA MET A 194 20.07 42.96 16.36
C MET A 194 20.51 42.93 17.82
N ASN A 195 20.66 41.73 18.40
CA ASN A 195 21.06 41.54 19.79
C ASN A 195 22.59 41.36 19.98
N GLY A 196 23.40 41.57 18.94
CA GLY A 196 24.86 41.46 19.03
C GLY A 196 25.39 40.04 19.36
N LYS A 197 24.62 38.98 19.10
CA LYS A 197 24.98 37.59 19.44
C LYS A 197 25.86 36.95 18.36
N THR A 198 27.09 37.43 18.18
CA THR A 198 28.01 37.07 17.07
C THR A 198 28.17 35.56 16.84
N GLN A 199 28.34 34.76 17.90
CA GLN A 199 28.47 33.31 17.76
C GLN A 199 27.21 32.65 17.19
N LYS A 200 26.02 33.09 17.64
CA LYS A 200 24.74 32.58 17.12
C LYS A 200 24.46 33.04 15.69
N VAL A 201 24.99 34.20 15.30
CA VAL A 201 24.92 34.68 13.91
C VAL A 201 25.68 33.72 13.00
N GLN A 202 26.94 33.40 13.34
CA GLN A 202 27.76 32.44 12.58
C GLN A 202 27.11 31.06 12.50
N GLU A 203 26.57 30.56 13.61
CA GLU A 203 25.85 29.28 13.66
C GLU A 203 24.62 29.27 12.74
N MET A 204 23.81 30.34 12.75
CA MET A 204 22.62 30.43 11.89
C MET A 204 22.97 30.60 10.42
N GLU A 205 24.05 31.33 10.08
CA GLU A 205 24.54 31.45 8.70
C GLU A 205 24.97 30.09 8.16
N PHE A 206 25.74 29.33 8.94
CA PHE A 206 26.12 27.96 8.57
C PHE A 206 24.89 27.06 8.39
N ARG A 207 23.92 27.14 9.31
CA ARG A 207 22.67 26.37 9.22
C ARG A 207 21.88 26.71 7.94
N ILE A 208 21.79 27.99 7.56
CA ILE A 208 21.10 28.42 6.35
C ILE A 208 21.81 27.85 5.11
N GLN A 209 23.14 27.96 5.03
CA GLN A 209 23.92 27.38 3.93
C GLN A 209 23.73 25.87 3.82
N SER A 210 23.77 25.16 4.96
CA SER A 210 23.54 23.72 5.03
C SER A 210 22.13 23.34 4.53
N LEU A 211 21.10 24.05 4.97
CA LEU A 211 19.72 23.82 4.51
C LEU A 211 19.55 24.12 3.01
N GLN A 212 20.20 25.17 2.49
CA GLN A 212 20.16 25.49 1.06
C GLN A 212 20.84 24.41 0.21
N LYS A 213 21.98 23.88 0.68
CA LYS A 213 22.66 22.76 0.03
C LYS A 213 21.78 21.51 0.00
N GLN A 214 21.18 21.14 1.14
CA GLN A 214 20.26 20.00 1.24
C GLN A 214 19.03 20.17 0.34
N GLN A 215 18.50 21.40 0.23
CA GLN A 215 17.40 21.70 -0.69
C GLN A 215 17.80 21.48 -2.16
N GLN A 216 19.01 21.91 -2.54
CA GLN A 216 19.51 21.73 -3.91
C GLN A 216 19.74 20.26 -4.24
N GLU A 217 20.26 19.48 -3.30
CA GLU A 217 20.40 18.02 -3.42
C GLU A 217 19.04 17.33 -3.57
N ALA A 218 18.04 17.74 -2.79
CA ALA A 218 16.67 17.22 -2.89
C ALA A 218 16.03 17.52 -4.26
N LEU A 219 16.27 18.71 -4.82
CA LEU A 219 15.80 19.09 -6.17
C LEU A 219 16.48 18.26 -7.27
N ALA A 220 17.77 17.97 -7.13
CA ALA A 220 18.47 17.09 -8.08
C ALA A 220 17.93 15.66 -8.03
N GLN A 221 17.65 15.14 -6.83
CA GLN A 221 17.02 13.83 -6.65
C GLN A 221 15.60 13.80 -7.24
N GLN A 222 14.82 14.87 -7.06
CA GLN A 222 13.50 15.02 -7.67
C GLN A 222 13.54 14.82 -9.18
N ALA A 223 14.48 15.49 -9.87
CA ALA A 223 14.61 15.39 -11.32
C ALA A 223 14.90 13.95 -11.77
N LEU A 224 15.78 13.25 -11.06
CA LEU A 224 16.12 11.86 -11.35
C LEU A 224 14.93 10.91 -11.15
N GLU A 225 14.22 11.05 -10.03
CA GLU A 225 13.04 10.21 -9.75
C GLU A 225 11.91 10.44 -10.76
N HIS A 226 11.68 11.69 -11.17
CA HIS A 226 10.71 11.99 -12.24
C HIS A 226 11.11 11.35 -13.57
N GLN A 227 12.38 11.40 -13.94
CA GLN A 227 12.86 10.79 -15.17
C GLN A 227 12.66 9.26 -15.15
N GLN A 228 13.00 8.61 -14.04
CA GLN A 228 12.78 7.17 -13.86
C GLN A 228 11.29 6.81 -13.90
N ALA A 229 10.44 7.60 -13.24
CA ALA A 229 9.00 7.38 -13.23
C ALA A 229 8.37 7.54 -14.62
N GLN A 230 8.83 8.52 -15.42
CA GLN A 230 8.39 8.70 -16.81
C GLN A 230 8.83 7.52 -17.69
N GLN A 231 10.04 7.01 -17.51
CA GLN A 231 10.51 5.81 -18.22
C GLN A 231 9.65 4.58 -17.87
N LEU A 232 9.33 4.37 -16.60
CA LEU A 232 8.47 3.28 -16.15
C LEU A 232 7.03 3.40 -16.65
N ALA A 233 6.47 4.62 -16.71
CA ALA A 233 5.14 4.85 -17.26
C ALA A 233 5.03 4.54 -18.76
N ASN A 234 6.15 4.65 -19.48
CA ASN A 234 6.25 4.36 -20.91
C ASN A 234 6.57 2.89 -21.22
N GLN A 235 6.87 2.07 -20.20
CA GLN A 235 7.04 0.63 -20.36
C GLN A 235 5.70 -0.08 -20.22
N PRO A 236 5.42 -1.14 -21.01
CA PRO A 236 4.31 -2.03 -20.72
C PRO A 236 4.49 -2.55 -19.29
N GLN A 237 3.46 -2.44 -18.45
CA GLN A 237 3.49 -2.97 -17.08
C GLN A 237 3.75 -4.48 -17.11
N GLN A 238 5.01 -4.89 -17.11
CA GLN A 238 5.39 -6.25 -16.81
C GLN A 238 5.31 -6.38 -15.30
N LEU A 239 4.30 -7.13 -14.85
CA LEU A 239 4.23 -7.59 -13.47
C LEU A 239 5.59 -8.20 -13.09
N PRO A 240 6.10 -7.95 -11.87
CA PRO A 240 7.31 -8.62 -11.42
C PRO A 240 7.14 -10.14 -11.59
N PRO A 241 8.20 -10.85 -12.03
CA PRO A 241 8.12 -12.29 -12.15
C PRO A 241 7.77 -12.91 -10.79
N VAL A 242 6.87 -13.88 -10.85
CA VAL A 242 6.43 -14.74 -9.73
C VAL A 242 7.62 -15.49 -9.16
#